data_AF-A0A7S2G1C1-F1
#
_entry.id   AF-A0A7S2G1C1-F1
#
_cell.length_a   1.000
_cell.length_b   1.000
_cell.length_c   1.000
_cell.angle_alpha   90.00
_cell.angle_beta   90.00
_cell.angle_gamma   90.00
#
_symmetry.space_group_name_H-M   'P 1'
#
loop_
_entity.id
_entity.type
_entity.pdbx_description
1 polymer ?
#
loop_
_entity_poly.entity_id
_entity_poly.type
_entity_poly.pdbx_seq_one_letter_code
_entity_poly.pdbx_strand_id
1 'polypeptide(L)'
;PRRVGDAPLAFTYELVDPSGIDEASIEELRKSESRVELLFSWIQLLIVENSTNGVLSIPPPILSRAFQELANGMVAFHDSVKISYIPFPFPYAQNCDFLLCLHWLLSPFVFTQWVREPVWAFLFVFVQVFVMWSLNFIAVEIENPFGTDKNDLDGPHMQSELNRHLLMLLTPVANKAPTLSANAVFTEDAGANIAGSIHAKAGCFLDIWPAVKDEPLPRKDGPEERQRRASIASDEARDREDAWGKTME
;
A
#
# COMPACT_ATOMS: atom_id res chain seq x y z
N PRO A 1 -7.67 14.45 -23.58
CA PRO A 1 -6.63 15.50 -23.75
C PRO A 1 -5.82 15.69 -22.46
N ARG A 2 -4.61 15.13 -22.40
CA ARG A 2 -3.68 15.32 -21.26
C ARG A 2 -3.19 16.77 -21.28
N ARG A 3 -3.40 17.50 -20.18
CA ARG A 3 -2.81 18.84 -20.01
C ARG A 3 -1.29 18.67 -19.91
N VAL A 4 -0.58 19.45 -20.71
CA VAL A 4 0.87 19.60 -20.66
C VAL A 4 1.17 20.46 -19.42
N GLY A 5 1.62 19.86 -18.32
CA GLY A 5 1.99 20.61 -17.11
C GLY A 5 2.10 19.78 -15.83
N ASP A 6 1.22 18.78 -15.65
CA ASP A 6 1.25 17.90 -14.48
C ASP A 6 1.78 16.53 -14.91
N ALA A 7 2.96 16.15 -14.41
CA ALA A 7 3.39 14.76 -14.52
C ALA A 7 2.28 13.87 -13.90
N PRO A 8 1.87 12.77 -14.56
CA PRO A 8 0.85 11.89 -14.01
C PRO A 8 1.22 11.50 -12.57
N LEU A 9 0.26 11.52 -11.64
CA LEU A 9 0.47 11.28 -10.21
C LEU A 9 1.33 10.03 -9.94
N ALA A 10 1.18 8.99 -10.75
CA ALA A 10 1.98 7.77 -10.70
C ALA A 10 3.50 7.97 -10.82
N PHE A 11 3.97 9.01 -11.52
CA PHE A 11 5.41 9.32 -11.64
C PHE A 11 5.98 10.00 -10.39
N THR A 12 5.13 10.42 -9.46
CA THR A 12 5.56 10.98 -8.16
C THR A 12 5.72 9.90 -7.09
N TYR A 13 5.33 8.66 -7.39
CA TYR A 13 5.39 7.57 -6.43
C TYR A 13 6.83 7.13 -6.18
N GLU A 14 7.10 6.70 -4.95
CA GLU A 14 8.39 6.13 -4.58
C GLU A 14 8.62 4.82 -5.35
N LEU A 15 9.74 4.72 -6.06
CA LEU A 15 10.17 3.52 -6.77
C LEU A 15 11.45 2.96 -6.15
N VAL A 16 11.55 1.62 -6.13
CA VAL A 16 12.77 0.93 -5.70
C VAL A 16 13.76 0.91 -6.86
N ASP A 17 14.85 1.66 -6.71
CA ASP A 17 16.00 1.72 -7.63
C ASP A 17 15.64 1.67 -9.14
N PRO A 18 14.98 2.72 -9.68
CA PRO A 18 14.62 2.75 -11.10
C PRO A 18 15.84 2.73 -12.04
N SER A 19 17.03 3.12 -11.53
CA SER A 19 18.29 3.07 -12.27
C SER A 19 18.93 1.68 -12.31
N GLY A 20 18.40 0.71 -11.54
CA GLY A 20 18.88 -0.67 -11.53
C GLY A 20 18.43 -1.51 -12.73
N ILE A 21 17.47 -1.01 -13.52
CA ILE A 21 17.01 -1.66 -14.76
C ILE A 21 17.88 -1.20 -15.92
N ASP A 22 18.21 -2.10 -16.85
CA ASP A 22 19.01 -1.76 -18.02
C ASP A 22 18.28 -0.77 -18.95
N GLU A 23 19.07 0.09 -19.60
CA GLU A 23 18.56 1.19 -20.43
C GLU A 23 17.72 0.69 -21.62
N ALA A 24 18.07 -0.47 -22.18
CA ALA A 24 17.34 -1.05 -23.31
C ALA A 24 15.92 -1.48 -22.90
N SER A 25 15.79 -2.17 -21.75
CA SER A 25 14.50 -2.55 -21.18
C SER A 25 13.64 -1.34 -20.84
N ILE A 26 14.21 -0.29 -20.24
CA ILE A 26 13.48 0.96 -19.94
C ILE A 26 12.96 1.61 -21.25
N GLU A 27 13.76 1.64 -22.30
CA GLU A 27 13.37 2.22 -23.58
C GLU A 27 12.25 1.43 -24.26
N GLU A 28 12.30 0.10 -24.22
CA GLU A 28 11.21 -0.74 -24.73
C GLU A 28 9.92 -0.57 -23.89
N LEU A 29 10.04 -0.46 -22.57
CA LEU A 29 8.91 -0.18 -21.69
C LEU A 29 8.27 1.18 -22.00
N ARG A 30 9.09 2.19 -22.31
CA ARG A 30 8.61 3.53 -22.68
C ARG A 30 7.78 3.51 -23.97
N LYS A 31 8.25 2.76 -24.98
CA LYS A 31 7.61 2.60 -26.30
C LYS A 31 6.34 1.75 -26.26
N SER A 32 6.26 0.79 -25.34
CA SER A 32 5.11 -0.13 -25.24
C SER A 32 3.80 0.59 -24.91
N GLU A 33 2.72 0.21 -25.60
CA GLU A 33 1.35 0.63 -25.29
C GLU A 33 0.79 -0.15 -24.08
N SER A 34 1.24 -1.38 -23.88
CA SER A 34 0.81 -2.32 -22.83
C SER A 34 1.95 -2.57 -21.83
N ARG A 35 2.27 -1.53 -21.05
CA ARG A 35 3.44 -1.52 -20.16
C ARG A 35 3.35 -2.50 -19.01
N VAL A 36 2.16 -2.65 -18.41
CA VAL A 36 1.95 -3.51 -17.25
C VAL A 36 2.02 -4.98 -17.66
N GLU A 37 1.44 -5.32 -18.81
CA GLU A 37 1.47 -6.66 -19.38
C GLU A 37 2.89 -7.07 -19.80
N LEU A 38 3.68 -6.13 -20.33
CA LEU A 38 5.09 -6.36 -20.63
C LEU A 38 5.91 -6.64 -19.37
N LEU A 39 5.75 -5.82 -18.32
CA LEU A 39 6.41 -6.02 -17.03
C LEU A 39 6.01 -7.36 -16.40
N PHE A 40 4.72 -7.71 -16.47
CA PHE A 40 4.22 -8.99 -15.98
C PHE A 40 4.89 -10.17 -16.69
N SER A 41 5.03 -10.10 -18.01
CA SER A 41 5.74 -11.11 -18.79
C SER A 41 7.22 -11.23 -18.40
N TRP A 42 7.92 -10.10 -18.17
CA TRP A 42 9.31 -10.11 -17.72
C TRP A 42 9.49 -10.75 -16.34
N ILE A 43 8.59 -10.47 -15.39
CA ILE A 43 8.61 -11.11 -14.08
C ILE A 43 8.44 -12.62 -14.22
N GLN A 44 7.50 -13.07 -15.06
CA GLN A 44 7.30 -14.51 -15.30
C GLN A 44 8.52 -15.16 -15.96
N LEU A 45 9.14 -14.49 -16.94
CA LEU A 45 10.34 -14.96 -17.60
C LEU A 45 11.50 -15.12 -16.61
N LEU A 46 11.71 -14.12 -15.75
CA LEU A 46 12.74 -14.16 -14.70
C LEU A 46 12.56 -15.37 -13.77
N ILE A 47 11.32 -15.71 -13.41
CA ILE A 47 11.01 -16.88 -12.57
C ILE A 47 11.36 -18.18 -13.30
N VAL A 48 11.02 -18.29 -14.60
CA VAL A 48 11.32 -19.49 -15.41
C VAL A 48 12.83 -19.69 -15.59
N GLU A 49 13.56 -18.62 -15.88
CA GLU A 49 15.02 -18.65 -16.02
C GLU A 49 15.71 -19.10 -14.72
N ASN A 50 15.31 -18.52 -13.58
CA ASN A 50 15.89 -18.85 -12.28
C ASN A 50 15.50 -20.26 -11.78
N SER A 51 14.35 -20.79 -12.19
CA SER A 51 13.97 -22.20 -11.96
C SER A 51 14.89 -23.15 -12.73
N THR A 52 15.18 -22.85 -13.99
CA THR A 52 16.06 -23.66 -14.85
C THR A 52 17.52 -23.60 -14.39
N ASN A 53 17.98 -22.42 -13.94
CA ASN A 53 19.35 -22.20 -13.48
C ASN A 53 19.62 -22.74 -12.05
N GLY A 54 18.60 -23.32 -11.39
CA GLY A 54 18.73 -23.92 -10.06
C GLY A 54 18.75 -22.92 -8.89
N VAL A 55 18.57 -21.62 -9.15
CA VAL A 55 18.40 -20.59 -8.11
C VAL A 55 17.07 -20.81 -7.37
N LEU A 56 16.02 -21.14 -8.11
CA LEU A 56 14.71 -21.54 -7.56
C LEU A 56 14.56 -23.06 -7.60
N SER A 57 15.30 -23.78 -6.75
CA SER A 57 15.21 -25.24 -6.61
C SER A 57 13.96 -25.66 -5.79
N ILE A 58 12.78 -25.28 -6.28
CA ILE A 58 11.49 -25.62 -5.67
C ILE A 58 10.69 -26.58 -6.56
N PRO A 59 9.92 -27.53 -5.98
CA PRO A 59 9.09 -28.44 -6.77
C PRO A 59 8.09 -27.70 -7.68
N PRO A 60 7.86 -28.18 -8.91
CA PRO A 60 6.97 -27.52 -9.87
C PRO A 60 5.57 -27.16 -9.33
N PRO A 61 4.87 -28.00 -8.53
CA PRO A 61 3.56 -27.63 -8.01
C PRO A 61 3.55 -26.39 -7.10
N ILE A 62 4.64 -26.13 -6.38
CA ILE A 62 4.77 -24.94 -5.52
C ILE A 62 5.02 -23.71 -6.37
N LEU A 63 5.88 -23.85 -7.39
CA LEU A 63 6.18 -22.76 -8.33
C LEU A 63 4.93 -22.36 -9.13
N SER A 64 4.11 -23.32 -9.55
CA SER A 64 2.82 -23.05 -10.20
C SER A 64 1.90 -22.17 -9.35
N ARG A 65 1.95 -22.29 -8.02
CA ARG A 65 1.16 -21.44 -7.12
C ARG A 65 1.63 -19.98 -7.15
N ALA A 66 2.93 -19.73 -7.22
CA ALA A 66 3.45 -18.36 -7.36
C ALA A 66 2.96 -17.70 -8.66
N PHE A 67 2.94 -18.43 -9.77
CA PHE A 67 2.37 -17.94 -11.04
C PHE A 67 0.86 -17.65 -10.94
N GLN A 68 0.11 -18.46 -10.19
CA GLN A 68 -1.32 -18.22 -9.95
C GLN A 68 -1.55 -16.94 -9.15
N GLU A 69 -0.80 -16.72 -8.07
CA GLU A 69 -0.94 -15.48 -7.28
C GLU A 69 -0.55 -14.23 -8.09
N LEU A 70 0.49 -14.33 -8.94
CA LEU A 70 0.83 -13.27 -9.89
C LEU A 70 -0.31 -13.01 -10.88
N ALA A 71 -0.92 -14.06 -11.45
CA ALA A 71 -2.05 -13.93 -12.34
C ALA A 71 -3.29 -13.32 -11.66
N ASN A 72 -3.56 -13.70 -10.40
CA ASN A 72 -4.60 -13.07 -9.58
C ASN A 72 -4.35 -11.57 -9.41
N GLY A 73 -3.08 -11.16 -9.23
CA GLY A 73 -2.67 -9.76 -9.21
C GLY A 73 -3.03 -9.00 -10.50
N MET A 74 -2.81 -9.61 -11.67
CA MET A 74 -3.21 -9.01 -12.95
C MET A 74 -4.72 -8.90 -13.14
N VAL A 75 -5.48 -9.88 -12.64
CA VAL A 75 -6.95 -9.79 -12.63
C VAL A 75 -7.40 -8.61 -11.77
N ALA A 76 -6.87 -8.48 -10.56
CA ALA A 76 -7.19 -7.37 -9.65
C ALA A 76 -6.79 -6.00 -10.25
N PHE A 77 -5.65 -5.92 -10.95
CA PHE A 77 -5.25 -4.73 -11.69
C PHE A 77 -6.29 -4.36 -12.76
N HIS A 78 -6.68 -5.31 -13.62
CA HIS A 78 -7.66 -5.04 -14.67
C HIS A 78 -9.06 -4.73 -14.14
N ASP A 79 -9.46 -5.32 -13.01
CA ASP A 79 -10.72 -4.97 -12.35
C ASP A 79 -10.68 -3.53 -11.80
N SER A 80 -9.55 -3.11 -11.25
CA SER A 80 -9.33 -1.71 -10.83
C SER A 80 -9.36 -0.75 -12.02
N VAL A 81 -8.76 -1.14 -13.16
CA VAL A 81 -8.82 -0.38 -14.42
C VAL A 81 -10.27 -0.24 -14.89
N LYS A 82 -11.09 -1.30 -14.83
CA LYS A 82 -12.52 -1.20 -15.20
C LYS A 82 -13.24 -0.16 -14.35
N ILE A 83 -13.04 -0.16 -13.04
CA ILE A 83 -13.66 0.81 -12.12
C ILE A 83 -13.19 2.24 -12.46
N SER A 84 -11.91 2.43 -12.75
CA SER A 84 -11.36 3.75 -13.07
C SER A 84 -11.81 4.30 -14.44
N TYR A 85 -12.00 3.43 -15.44
CA TYR A 85 -12.28 3.86 -16.83
C TYR A 85 -13.75 3.76 -17.25
N ILE A 86 -14.57 2.96 -16.57
CA ILE A 86 -15.98 2.78 -16.89
C ILE A 86 -16.80 3.63 -15.91
N PRO A 87 -17.13 4.88 -16.26
CA PRO A 87 -17.91 5.74 -15.39
C PRO A 87 -19.33 5.20 -15.22
N PHE A 88 -19.99 5.61 -14.15
CA PHE A 88 -21.39 5.27 -13.96
C PHE A 88 -22.26 5.81 -15.12
N PRO A 89 -23.30 5.08 -15.55
CA PRO A 89 -24.09 5.47 -16.71
C PRO A 89 -24.73 6.86 -16.53
N PHE A 90 -24.31 7.81 -17.36
CA PHE A 90 -24.79 9.19 -17.31
C PHE A 90 -26.33 9.34 -17.32
N PRO A 91 -27.11 8.60 -18.15
CA PRO A 91 -28.57 8.70 -18.12
C PRO A 91 -29.18 8.25 -16.78
N TYR A 92 -28.53 7.33 -16.07
CA TYR A 92 -28.99 6.89 -14.75
C TYR A 92 -28.76 7.98 -13.72
N ALA A 93 -27.56 8.58 -13.68
CA ALA A 93 -27.25 9.70 -12.79
C ALA A 93 -28.26 10.86 -12.99
N GLN A 94 -28.53 11.23 -14.24
CA GLN A 94 -29.51 12.28 -14.56
C GLN A 94 -30.92 11.96 -14.05
N ASN A 95 -31.36 10.70 -14.16
CA ASN A 95 -32.66 10.30 -13.66
C ASN A 95 -32.73 10.35 -12.12
N CYS A 96 -31.66 9.95 -11.43
CA CYS A 96 -31.57 10.10 -9.97
C CYS A 96 -31.68 11.57 -9.55
N ASP A 97 -30.90 12.46 -10.17
CA ASP A 97 -30.92 13.90 -9.85
C ASP A 97 -32.29 14.53 -10.14
N PHE A 98 -32.93 14.14 -11.25
CA PHE A 98 -34.28 14.59 -11.57
C PHE A 98 -35.30 14.15 -10.51
N LEU A 99 -35.25 12.88 -10.09
CA LEU A 99 -36.15 12.35 -9.05
C LEU A 99 -35.90 13.03 -7.70
N LEU A 100 -34.64 13.32 -7.35
CA LEU A 100 -34.30 14.07 -6.13
C LEU A 100 -34.83 15.51 -6.17
N CYS A 101 -34.70 16.19 -7.32
CA CYS A 101 -35.26 17.53 -7.52
C CYS A 101 -36.79 17.53 -7.41
N LEU A 102 -37.45 16.55 -8.03
CA LEU A 102 -38.90 16.40 -7.96
C LEU A 102 -39.37 16.12 -6.52
N HIS A 103 -38.69 15.20 -5.82
CA HIS A 103 -38.93 14.92 -4.40
C HIS A 103 -38.79 16.19 -3.57
N TRP A 104 -37.68 16.90 -3.69
CA TRP A 104 -37.43 18.17 -2.98
C TRP A 104 -38.55 19.20 -3.21
N LEU A 105 -39.03 19.34 -4.45
CA LEU A 105 -40.12 20.25 -4.79
C LEU A 105 -41.47 19.81 -4.22
N LEU A 106 -41.80 18.52 -4.28
CA LEU A 106 -43.11 17.99 -3.88
C LEU A 106 -43.26 17.77 -2.38
N SER A 107 -42.18 17.41 -1.66
CA SER A 107 -42.20 17.18 -0.21
C SER A 107 -42.94 18.26 0.59
N PRO A 108 -42.67 19.58 0.45
CA PRO A 108 -43.37 20.60 1.23
C PRO A 108 -44.89 20.63 0.98
N PHE A 109 -45.35 20.39 -0.25
CA PHE A 109 -46.78 20.35 -0.56
C PHE A 109 -47.46 19.13 0.07
N VAL A 110 -46.79 17.98 0.07
CA VAL A 110 -47.34 16.74 0.66
C VAL A 110 -47.42 16.85 2.18
N PHE A 111 -46.33 17.27 2.83
CA PHE A 111 -46.25 17.28 4.31
C PHE A 111 -47.17 18.34 4.95
N THR A 112 -47.43 19.45 4.27
CA THR A 112 -48.39 20.46 4.76
C THR A 112 -49.84 19.99 4.75
N GLN A 113 -50.19 18.97 3.96
CA GLN A 113 -51.51 18.32 4.03
C GLN A 113 -51.63 17.31 5.17
N TRP A 114 -50.50 16.76 5.62
CA TRP A 114 -50.46 15.68 6.63
C TRP A 114 -50.27 16.20 8.05
N VAL A 115 -49.51 17.28 8.22
CA VAL A 115 -49.12 17.81 9.52
C VAL A 115 -49.73 19.18 9.72
N ARG A 116 -50.50 19.34 10.81
CA ARG A 116 -51.14 20.63 11.15
C ARG A 116 -50.16 21.65 11.72
N GLU A 117 -49.19 21.17 12.50
CA GLU A 117 -48.22 22.04 13.18
C GLU A 117 -47.07 22.42 12.24
N PRO A 118 -46.85 23.72 11.98
CA PRO A 118 -45.90 24.18 10.96
C PRO A 118 -44.44 23.82 11.28
N VAL A 119 -44.07 23.81 12.57
CA VAL A 119 -42.72 23.44 13.01
C VAL A 119 -42.41 21.98 12.67
N TRP A 120 -43.36 21.08 12.92
CA TRP A 120 -43.20 19.66 12.61
C TRP A 120 -43.19 19.41 11.10
N ALA A 121 -44.03 20.10 10.33
CA ALA A 121 -44.01 20.04 8.87
C ALA A 121 -42.64 20.44 8.30
N PHE A 122 -42.07 21.54 8.80
CA PHE A 122 -40.72 21.98 8.42
C PHE A 122 -39.65 20.92 8.76
N LEU A 123 -39.67 20.41 10.00
CA LEU A 123 -38.68 19.43 10.44
C LEU A 123 -38.72 18.15 9.59
N PHE A 124 -39.90 17.63 9.29
CA PHE A 124 -40.02 16.42 8.46
C PHE A 124 -39.54 16.64 7.04
N VAL A 125 -39.91 17.76 6.41
CA VAL A 125 -39.44 18.11 5.05
C VAL A 125 -37.92 18.29 5.05
N PHE A 126 -37.37 19.04 6.01
CA PHE A 126 -35.94 19.28 6.11
C PHE A 126 -35.18 17.96 6.27
N VAL A 127 -35.53 17.14 7.26
CA VAL A 127 -34.83 15.87 7.52
C VAL A 127 -34.92 14.94 6.31
N GLN A 128 -36.10 14.78 5.71
CA GLN A 128 -36.30 13.89 4.58
C GLN A 128 -35.47 14.32 3.35
N VAL A 129 -35.51 15.60 2.99
CA VAL A 129 -34.74 16.15 1.88
C VAL A 129 -33.24 16.06 2.17
N PHE A 130 -32.82 16.48 3.36
CA PHE A 130 -31.42 16.49 3.76
C PHE A 130 -30.81 15.09 3.68
N VAL A 131 -31.49 14.07 4.21
CA VAL A 131 -31.00 12.68 4.16
C VAL A 131 -30.87 12.18 2.72
N MET A 132 -31.87 12.42 1.86
CA MET A 132 -31.83 11.95 0.47
C MET A 132 -30.71 12.61 -0.34
N TRP A 133 -30.52 13.92 -0.20
CA TRP A 133 -29.40 14.62 -0.85
C TRP A 133 -28.05 14.22 -0.27
N SER A 134 -27.95 14.04 1.04
CA SER A 134 -26.71 13.56 1.68
C SER A 134 -26.30 12.18 1.14
N LEU A 135 -27.25 11.24 1.01
CA LEU A 135 -26.99 9.93 0.44
C LEU A 135 -26.54 9.99 -1.02
N ASN A 136 -27.13 10.87 -1.82
CA ASN A 136 -26.70 11.08 -3.21
C ASN A 136 -25.27 11.62 -3.28
N PHE A 137 -24.91 12.64 -2.48
CA PHE A 137 -23.54 13.15 -2.46
C PHE A 137 -22.52 12.12 -1.99
N ILE A 138 -22.84 11.32 -0.96
CA ILE A 138 -21.98 10.21 -0.52
C ILE A 138 -21.82 9.17 -1.64
N ALA A 139 -22.89 8.83 -2.36
CA ALA A 139 -22.81 7.88 -3.46
C ALA A 139 -21.92 8.39 -4.60
N VAL A 140 -21.99 9.69 -4.91
CA VAL A 140 -21.12 10.33 -5.91
C VAL A 140 -19.65 10.30 -5.46
N GLU A 141 -19.36 10.55 -4.19
CA GLU A 141 -17.99 10.48 -3.65
C GLU A 141 -17.41 9.06 -3.72
N ILE A 142 -18.22 8.04 -3.42
CA ILE A 142 -17.76 6.62 -3.44
C ILE A 142 -17.57 6.08 -4.87
N GLU A 143 -18.14 6.72 -5.89
CA GLU A 143 -18.03 6.26 -7.28
C GLU A 143 -16.60 6.30 -7.82
N ASN A 144 -15.77 7.24 -7.37
CA ASN A 144 -14.41 7.43 -7.88
C ASN A 144 -13.33 7.22 -6.80
N PRO A 145 -13.08 5.98 -6.35
CA PRO A 145 -12.17 5.69 -5.24
C PRO A 145 -10.69 5.96 -5.52
N PHE A 146 -10.32 6.29 -6.77
CA PHE A 146 -8.94 6.54 -7.21
C PHE A 146 -8.69 8.03 -7.49
N GLY A 147 -9.54 8.91 -6.97
CA GLY A 147 -9.43 10.36 -7.13
C GLY A 147 -8.39 10.99 -6.20
N THR A 148 -8.70 12.21 -5.76
CA THR A 148 -7.86 13.02 -4.87
C THR A 148 -8.61 13.52 -3.64
N ASP A 149 -9.81 12.99 -3.39
CA ASP A 149 -10.64 13.33 -2.25
C ASP A 149 -10.12 12.67 -0.97
N LYS A 150 -10.55 13.17 0.19
CA LYS A 150 -10.02 12.69 1.49
C LYS A 150 -10.37 11.23 1.78
N ASN A 151 -11.44 10.73 1.19
CA ASN A 151 -11.93 9.36 1.39
C ASN A 151 -11.51 8.42 0.26
N ASP A 152 -10.67 8.89 -0.68
CA ASP A 152 -10.11 8.06 -1.74
C ASP A 152 -8.96 7.18 -1.23
N LEU A 153 -8.58 6.20 -2.04
CA LEU A 153 -7.46 5.32 -1.75
C LEU A 153 -6.13 6.09 -1.75
N ASP A 154 -5.38 5.96 -0.65
CA ASP A 154 -4.03 6.54 -0.53
C ASP A 154 -3.00 5.70 -1.30
N GLY A 155 -2.98 5.89 -2.63
CA GLY A 155 -2.05 5.22 -3.53
C GLY A 155 -0.57 5.42 -3.17
N PRO A 156 -0.10 6.64 -2.86
CA PRO A 156 1.28 6.87 -2.42
C PRO A 156 1.66 6.07 -1.18
N HIS A 157 0.81 6.05 -0.15
CA HIS A 157 1.07 5.26 1.06
C HIS A 157 1.09 3.76 0.77
N MET A 158 0.12 3.26 0.00
CA MET A 158 0.07 1.86 -0.41
C MET A 158 1.33 1.43 -1.18
N GLN A 159 1.85 2.28 -2.07
CA GLN A 159 3.10 2.02 -2.79
C GLN A 159 4.30 1.96 -1.86
N SER A 160 4.44 2.92 -0.94
CA SER A 160 5.55 2.95 0.02
C SER A 160 5.54 1.72 0.94
N GLU A 161 4.35 1.29 1.37
CA GLU A 161 4.19 0.08 2.18
C GLU A 161 4.56 -1.19 1.39
N LEU A 162 4.16 -1.27 0.11
CA LEU A 162 4.57 -2.36 -0.78
C LEU A 162 6.09 -2.40 -0.94
N ASN A 163 6.72 -1.24 -1.22
CA ASN A 163 8.18 -1.13 -1.34
C ASN A 163 8.88 -1.60 -0.04
N ARG A 164 8.36 -1.19 1.12
CA ARG A 164 8.89 -1.60 2.43
C ARG A 164 8.82 -3.12 2.62
N HIS A 165 7.72 -3.75 2.22
CA HIS A 165 7.57 -5.21 2.31
C HIS A 165 8.52 -5.94 1.36
N LEU A 166 8.63 -5.49 0.11
CA LEU A 166 9.55 -6.08 -0.88
C LEU A 166 11.01 -5.97 -0.40
N LEU A 167 11.44 -4.81 0.09
CA LEU A 167 12.78 -4.61 0.64
C LEU A 167 13.02 -5.46 1.90
N MET A 168 12.02 -5.61 2.76
CA MET A 168 12.10 -6.48 3.94
C MET A 168 12.34 -7.93 3.55
N LEU A 169 11.68 -8.43 2.50
CA LEU A 169 11.88 -9.80 1.98
C LEU A 169 13.28 -10.04 1.41
N LEU A 170 13.97 -8.98 0.96
CA LEU A 170 15.37 -9.07 0.52
C LEU A 170 16.37 -9.07 1.69
N THR A 171 15.93 -8.79 2.92
CA THR A 171 16.84 -8.79 4.07
C THR A 171 17.33 -10.22 4.37
N PRO A 172 18.57 -10.37 4.89
CA PRO A 172 19.09 -11.70 5.26
C PRO A 172 18.25 -12.41 6.32
N VAL A 173 17.52 -11.64 7.15
CA VAL A 173 16.67 -12.17 8.22
C VAL A 173 15.44 -12.87 7.64
N ALA A 174 14.86 -12.33 6.57
CA ALA A 174 13.71 -12.95 5.89
C ALA A 174 14.05 -14.32 5.27
N ASN A 175 15.31 -14.54 4.91
CA ASN A 175 15.81 -15.81 4.34
C ASN A 175 16.27 -16.83 5.40
N LYS A 176 16.07 -16.55 6.70
CA LYS A 176 16.45 -17.46 7.78
C LYS A 176 15.22 -17.90 8.57
N ALA A 177 14.90 -19.19 8.51
CA ALA A 177 13.88 -19.78 9.38
C ALA A 177 14.33 -19.69 10.86
N PRO A 178 13.41 -19.37 11.79
CA PRO A 178 13.71 -19.41 13.21
C PRO A 178 14.02 -20.85 13.65
N THR A 179 14.92 -20.99 14.62
CA THR A 179 15.29 -22.29 15.20
C THR A 179 14.63 -22.46 16.57
N LEU A 180 14.28 -23.70 16.91
CA LEU A 180 13.77 -24.01 18.24
C LEU A 180 14.84 -23.74 19.32
N SER A 181 14.46 -23.05 20.39
CA SER A 181 15.36 -22.80 21.54
C SER A 181 15.57 -24.09 22.34
N ALA A 182 16.77 -24.26 22.91
CA ALA A 182 17.08 -25.37 23.81
C ALA A 182 16.17 -25.41 25.06
N ASN A 183 15.56 -24.27 25.41
CA ASN A 183 14.63 -24.13 26.54
C ASN A 183 13.16 -24.29 26.14
N ALA A 184 12.86 -24.73 24.91
CA ALA A 184 11.48 -24.98 24.49
C ALA A 184 10.89 -26.15 25.28
N VAL A 185 9.72 -25.95 25.88
CA VAL A 185 9.00 -26.95 26.68
C VAL A 185 7.77 -27.42 25.91
N PHE A 186 7.54 -28.73 25.86
CA PHE A 186 6.32 -29.33 25.33
C PHE A 186 5.29 -29.45 26.47
N THR A 187 4.20 -28.68 26.39
CA THR A 187 3.28 -28.46 27.51
C THR A 187 2.26 -29.58 27.74
N GLU A 188 2.40 -30.76 27.12
CA GLU A 188 1.48 -31.89 27.36
C GLU A 188 1.75 -32.62 28.69
N ASP A 189 2.96 -32.51 29.26
CA ASP A 189 3.37 -33.22 30.49
C ASP A 189 3.63 -32.30 31.70
N ALA A 190 3.16 -31.04 31.67
CA ALA A 190 3.48 -30.02 32.69
C ALA A 190 2.70 -30.18 34.02
N GLY A 191 2.58 -31.42 34.52
CA GLY A 191 2.03 -31.77 35.82
C GLY A 191 3.03 -31.78 36.98
N ALA A 192 4.33 -31.55 36.77
CA ALA A 192 5.29 -31.54 37.87
C ALA A 192 6.46 -30.57 37.64
N ASN A 193 6.53 -29.54 38.50
CA ASN A 193 7.73 -28.77 38.85
C ASN A 193 8.51 -28.09 37.72
N ILE A 194 7.94 -27.03 37.12
CA ILE A 194 8.72 -26.02 36.38
C ILE A 194 8.64 -24.67 37.09
N ALA A 195 8.95 -24.67 38.40
CA ALA A 195 9.13 -23.45 39.19
C ALA A 195 10.61 -23.03 39.10
N GLY A 196 11.04 -22.46 37.98
CA GLY A 196 12.42 -21.95 37.88
C GLY A 196 12.90 -21.45 36.52
N SER A 197 12.22 -21.76 35.41
CA SER A 197 12.58 -21.24 34.09
C SER A 197 11.70 -20.04 33.73
N ILE A 198 12.33 -18.89 33.46
CA ILE A 198 11.67 -17.66 32.97
C ILE A 198 10.85 -17.94 31.70
N HIS A 199 11.22 -18.95 30.91
CA HIS A 199 10.54 -19.31 29.66
C HIS A 199 9.32 -20.22 29.82
N ALA A 200 9.09 -20.82 30.99
CA ALA A 200 7.94 -21.71 31.21
C ALA A 200 6.62 -20.96 31.44
N LYS A 201 6.64 -19.62 31.47
CA LYS A 201 5.50 -18.77 31.84
C LYS A 201 5.06 -17.76 30.80
N ALA A 202 5.75 -17.63 29.66
CA ALA A 202 5.33 -16.70 28.62
C ALA A 202 4.10 -17.27 27.90
N GLY A 203 2.92 -16.73 28.20
CA GLY A 203 1.66 -17.15 27.60
C GLY A 203 1.38 -16.42 26.28
N CYS A 204 2.05 -15.30 26.04
CA CYS A 204 1.92 -14.52 24.82
C CYS A 204 3.21 -13.76 24.47
N PHE A 205 3.26 -13.23 23.24
CA PHE A 205 4.40 -12.43 22.78
C PHE A 205 4.62 -11.17 23.64
N LEU A 206 3.59 -10.63 24.29
CA LEU A 206 3.72 -9.45 25.16
C LEU A 206 4.63 -9.70 26.36
N ASP A 207 4.72 -10.95 26.83
CA ASP A 207 5.59 -11.32 27.96
C ASP A 207 7.07 -11.41 27.54
N ILE A 208 7.33 -11.60 26.25
CA ILE A 208 8.66 -11.87 25.69
C ILE A 208 9.23 -10.63 24.99
N TRP A 209 8.39 -9.87 24.29
CA TRP A 209 8.81 -8.73 23.46
C TRP A 209 9.65 -7.69 24.21
N PRO A 210 9.33 -7.30 25.46
CA PRO A 210 10.15 -6.36 26.22
C PRO A 210 11.53 -6.90 26.63
N ALA A 211 11.69 -8.23 26.68
CA ALA A 211 12.95 -8.88 27.03
C ALA A 211 13.88 -9.07 25.83
N VAL A 212 13.36 -8.91 24.60
CA VAL A 212 14.16 -8.91 23.38
C VAL A 212 14.80 -7.53 23.25
N LYS A 213 16.13 -7.47 23.34
CA LYS A 213 16.86 -6.22 23.15
C LYS A 213 16.77 -5.80 21.67
N ASP A 214 16.44 -4.54 21.43
CA ASP A 214 16.57 -3.90 20.11
C ASP A 214 18.07 -3.71 19.79
N GLU A 215 18.77 -4.78 19.48
CA GLU A 215 20.05 -4.64 18.81
C GLU A 215 19.79 -4.21 17.36
N PRO A 216 20.31 -3.05 16.91
CA PRO A 216 20.13 -2.61 15.54
C PRO A 216 20.66 -3.69 14.59
N LEU A 217 19.88 -4.00 13.54
CA LEU A 217 20.26 -4.95 12.49
C LEU A 217 21.73 -4.72 12.11
N PRO A 218 22.58 -5.76 12.08
CA PRO A 218 23.97 -5.60 11.68
C PRO A 218 24.00 -5.04 10.25
N ARG A 219 24.36 -3.76 10.12
CA ARG A 219 24.53 -3.11 8.81
C ARG A 219 25.59 -3.90 8.05
N LYS A 220 25.21 -4.49 6.93
CA LYS A 220 26.13 -5.12 5.96
C LYS A 220 26.87 -4.03 5.16
N ASP A 221 27.43 -3.03 5.82
CA ASP A 221 28.34 -2.10 5.16
C ASP A 221 29.63 -2.90 4.92
N GLY A 222 29.95 -3.19 3.66
CA GLY A 222 31.24 -3.77 3.28
C GLY A 222 32.39 -2.89 3.81
N PRO A 223 33.62 -3.43 3.93
CA PRO A 223 34.78 -2.62 4.35
C PRO A 223 34.96 -1.37 3.47
N GLU A 224 34.63 -1.46 2.17
CA GLU A 224 34.68 -0.35 1.22
C GLU A 224 33.59 0.70 1.48
N GLU A 225 32.36 0.29 1.78
CA GLU A 225 31.23 1.19 2.07
C GLU A 225 31.44 1.94 3.40
N ARG A 226 32.05 1.26 4.38
CA ARG A 226 32.51 1.89 5.64
C ARG A 226 33.58 2.94 5.40
N GLN A 227 34.57 2.65 4.54
CA GLN A 227 35.62 3.61 4.19
C GLN A 227 35.06 4.80 3.41
N ARG A 228 34.15 4.57 2.46
CA ARG A 228 33.53 5.62 1.65
C ARG A 228 32.64 6.54 2.50
N ARG A 229 31.93 6.01 3.50
CA ARG A 229 31.17 6.83 4.44
C ARG A 229 32.05 7.58 5.44
N ALA A 230 33.12 6.95 5.91
CA ALA A 230 34.08 7.61 6.78
C ALA A 230 34.78 8.79 6.06
N SER A 231 35.08 8.63 4.76
CA SER A 231 35.66 9.72 3.95
C SER A 231 34.65 10.85 3.73
N ILE A 232 33.39 10.52 3.39
CA ILE A 232 32.34 11.54 3.22
C ILE A 232 32.08 12.30 4.52
N ALA A 233 32.02 11.59 5.66
CA ALA A 233 31.83 12.22 6.97
C ALA A 233 33.03 13.09 7.39
N SER A 234 34.27 12.70 7.03
CA SER A 234 35.45 13.54 7.29
C SER A 234 35.50 14.78 6.40
N ASP A 235 35.06 14.66 5.14
CA ASP A 235 34.99 15.78 4.21
C ASP A 235 33.90 16.78 4.65
N GLU A 236 32.73 16.30 5.04
CA GLU A 236 31.64 17.15 5.59
C GLU A 236 32.04 17.84 6.90
N ALA A 237 32.82 17.17 7.76
CA ALA A 237 33.32 17.78 8.99
C ALA A 237 34.33 18.91 8.69
N ARG A 238 35.20 18.71 7.69
CA ARG A 238 36.18 19.70 7.27
C ARG A 238 35.52 20.91 6.61
N ASP A 239 34.53 20.68 5.76
CA ASP A 239 33.75 21.75 5.12
C ASP A 239 32.97 22.59 6.13
N ARG A 240 32.48 21.98 7.23
CA ARG A 240 31.83 22.71 8.33
C ARG A 240 32.83 23.55 9.14
N GLU A 241 34.03 23.05 9.39
CA GLU A 241 35.08 23.84 10.07
C GLU A 241 35.53 25.03 9.22
N ASP A 242 35.69 24.84 7.91
CA ASP A 242 36.04 25.91 6.97
C ASP A 242 34.92 26.97 6.84
N ALA A 243 33.65 26.54 6.88
CA ALA A 243 32.49 27.44 6.89
C ALA A 243 32.37 28.23 8.21
N TRP A 244 32.78 27.63 9.33
CA TRP A 244 32.78 28.30 10.63
C TRP A 244 33.96 29.26 10.80
N GLY A 245 35.13 28.93 10.21
CA GLY A 245 36.28 29.84 10.18
C GLY A 245 36.02 31.11 9.38
N LYS A 246 35.30 31.02 8.25
CA LYS A 246 34.94 32.17 7.40
C LYS A 246 33.85 33.08 7.97
N THR A 247 33.12 32.65 8.99
CA THR A 247 32.07 33.47 9.64
C THR A 247 32.60 34.22 10.87
N MET A 248 33.87 34.01 11.26
CA MET A 248 34.53 34.65 12.41
C MET A 248 35.62 35.66 12.06
N GLU A 249 35.87 35.92 10.76
CA GLU A 249 36.66 37.06 10.24
C GLU A 249 35.74 38.16 9.69
#